data_AF-A0A4Q5IUH0-F1
#
_entry.id   AF-A0A4Q5IUH0-F1
#
_cell.length_a   1.000
_cell.length_b   1.000
_cell.length_c   1.000
_cell.angle_alpha   90.00
_cell.angle_beta   90.00
_cell.angle_gamma   90.00
#
_symmetry.space_group_name_H-M   'P 1'
#
loop_
_entity.id
_entity.type
_entity.pdbx_description
1 polymer ?
#
loop_
_entity_poly.entity_id
_entity_poly.type
_entity_poly.pdbx_seq_one_letter_code
_entity_poly.pdbx_strand_id
1 'polypeptide(L)'
;MAHSISRVVIVVATALAAIGGGAAHGQELTYADGASDVYLLQADNTATLYGDMVNTDVVSVLVDHRNRQIKAKFGFTDLARTSQRFIAALSVRTSDSRRYRVVVNALSSWRGEAAFETWNGKEIECASIHHAIDYDANTIELALDTDCLEKPRWVQVGLVTASTPDGNTVYVDDAQRPDFPRWNVWSSKVRRG
;
A
#
# COMPACT_ATOMS: atom_id res chain seq x y z
N MET A 1 21.18 27.37 74.51
CA MET A 1 21.27 26.35 73.44
C MET A 1 20.18 26.68 72.43
N ALA A 2 20.58 27.02 71.20
CA ALA A 2 19.74 27.69 70.21
C ALA A 2 18.77 26.73 69.51
N HIS A 3 17.55 27.21 69.28
CA HIS A 3 16.49 26.58 68.50
C HIS A 3 16.79 26.60 67.01
N SER A 4 16.40 25.55 66.28
CA SER A 4 16.29 25.58 64.82
C SER A 4 14.95 24.96 64.40
N ILE A 5 14.09 25.79 63.81
CA ILE A 5 12.75 25.44 63.34
C ILE A 5 12.83 25.30 61.82
N SER A 6 12.74 24.06 61.32
CA SER A 6 12.70 23.78 59.88
C SER A 6 11.32 24.12 59.30
N ARG A 7 11.28 25.07 58.37
CA ARG A 7 10.09 25.41 57.58
C ARG A 7 9.92 24.39 56.46
N VAL A 8 8.78 23.70 56.46
CA VAL A 8 8.34 22.85 55.34
C VAL A 8 7.58 23.73 54.35
N VAL A 9 8.09 23.84 53.11
CA VAL A 9 7.43 24.53 52.00
C VAL A 9 6.69 23.48 51.18
N ILE A 10 5.35 23.56 51.17
CA ILE A 10 4.50 22.73 50.33
C ILE A 10 4.37 23.41 48.97
N VAL A 11 4.95 22.81 47.93
CA VAL A 11 4.77 23.25 46.53
C VAL A 11 3.56 22.50 45.97
N VAL A 12 2.46 23.21 45.74
CA VAL A 12 1.28 22.70 45.03
C VAL A 12 1.56 22.84 43.53
N ALA A 13 1.84 21.72 42.87
CA ALA A 13 2.03 21.67 41.42
C ALA A 13 0.67 21.55 40.72
N THR A 14 0.22 22.64 40.10
CA THR A 14 -0.99 22.69 39.27
C THR A 14 -0.71 21.97 37.94
N ALA A 15 -1.27 20.77 37.76
CA ALA A 15 -1.19 20.05 36.49
C ALA A 15 -2.18 20.66 35.47
N LEU A 16 -1.67 21.45 34.51
CA LEU A 16 -2.44 21.84 33.32
C LEU A 16 -2.62 20.60 32.43
N ALA A 17 -3.83 20.07 32.36
CA ALA A 17 -4.21 19.10 31.34
C ALA A 17 -4.32 19.80 29.99
N ALA A 18 -3.25 19.75 29.19
CA ALA A 18 -3.29 20.13 27.79
C ALA A 18 -4.19 19.16 27.03
N ILE A 19 -5.40 19.59 26.68
CA ILE A 19 -6.28 18.89 25.74
C ILE A 19 -5.64 19.08 24.36
N GLY A 20 -4.67 18.24 24.03
CA GLY A 20 -4.10 18.18 22.69
C GLY A 20 -5.20 17.78 21.72
N GLY A 21 -5.52 18.66 20.78
CA GLY A 21 -6.37 18.31 19.64
C GLY A 21 -5.72 17.12 18.95
N GLY A 22 -6.37 15.95 19.03
CA GLY A 22 -5.90 14.76 18.34
C GLY A 22 -5.76 15.11 16.87
N ALA A 23 -4.54 15.08 16.34
CA ALA A 23 -4.37 15.12 14.91
C ALA A 23 -5.26 14.00 14.34
N ALA A 24 -6.00 14.33 13.29
CA ALA A 24 -6.78 13.37 12.54
C ALA A 24 -5.82 12.34 11.95
N HIS A 25 -5.47 11.32 12.73
CA HIS A 25 -4.51 10.29 12.35
C HIS A 25 -5.25 9.30 11.45
N GLY A 26 -4.89 9.33 10.16
CA GLY A 26 -5.22 8.28 9.21
C GLY A 26 -4.87 6.92 9.79
N GLN A 27 -5.70 5.91 9.56
CA GLN A 27 -5.28 4.56 9.87
C GLN A 27 -4.25 4.15 8.82
N GLU A 28 -3.11 3.68 9.30
CA GLU A 28 -2.07 3.07 8.49
C GLU A 28 -2.12 1.56 8.66
N LEU A 29 -1.80 0.84 7.58
CA LEU A 29 -1.63 -0.59 7.58
C LEU A 29 -0.29 -0.92 6.93
N THR A 30 0.55 -1.62 7.67
CA THR A 30 1.87 -2.03 7.21
C THR A 30 1.94 -3.55 7.13
N TYR A 31 2.44 -4.06 6.03
CA TYR A 31 2.76 -5.46 5.81
C TYR A 31 4.27 -5.58 5.62
N ALA A 32 4.87 -6.51 6.35
CA ALA A 32 6.15 -7.07 5.96
C ALA A 32 5.83 -8.33 5.17
N ASP A 33 6.47 -8.48 4.02
CA ASP A 33 6.27 -9.62 3.14
C ASP A 33 7.53 -10.46 3.04
N GLY A 34 7.37 -11.74 2.70
CA GLY A 34 8.50 -12.63 2.55
C GLY A 34 9.40 -12.15 1.42
N ALA A 35 10.70 -12.36 1.53
CA ALA A 35 11.52 -12.31 0.33
C ALA A 35 11.42 -13.67 -0.36
N SER A 36 11.49 -13.65 -1.69
CA SER A 36 11.52 -14.84 -2.53
C SER A 36 10.25 -15.69 -2.47
N ASP A 37 9.09 -15.06 -2.37
CA ASP A 37 7.77 -15.68 -2.45
C ASP A 37 7.02 -15.37 -3.76
N VAL A 38 7.75 -14.95 -4.80
CA VAL A 38 7.18 -14.81 -6.14
C VAL A 38 6.76 -16.16 -6.72
N TYR A 39 5.56 -16.23 -7.29
CA TYR A 39 5.02 -17.41 -7.95
C TYR A 39 5.01 -17.26 -9.46
N LEU A 40 5.29 -18.37 -10.16
CA LEU A 40 5.06 -18.53 -11.59
C LEU A 40 3.62 -19.02 -11.82
N LEU A 41 2.80 -18.21 -12.50
CA LEU A 41 1.44 -18.58 -12.91
C LEU A 41 1.49 -19.45 -14.18
N GLN A 42 0.86 -20.62 -14.10
CA GLN A 42 0.74 -21.59 -15.18
C GLN A 42 -0.54 -21.36 -16.00
N ALA A 43 -0.57 -21.91 -17.22
CA ALA A 43 -1.72 -21.78 -18.12
C ALA A 43 -3.02 -22.39 -17.57
N ASP A 44 -2.93 -23.35 -16.65
CA ASP A 44 -4.06 -23.97 -15.97
C ASP A 44 -4.53 -23.19 -14.71
N ASN A 45 -3.99 -21.97 -14.52
CA ASN A 45 -4.19 -21.11 -13.34
C ASN A 45 -3.66 -21.69 -12.02
N THR A 46 -2.82 -22.73 -12.08
CA THR A 46 -2.00 -23.10 -10.93
C THR A 46 -0.81 -22.14 -10.82
N ALA A 47 -0.21 -22.07 -9.63
CA ALA A 47 0.99 -21.27 -9.40
C ALA A 47 2.03 -22.12 -8.68
N THR A 48 3.28 -22.00 -9.09
CA THR A 48 4.42 -22.69 -8.48
C THR A 48 5.38 -21.65 -7.92
N LEU A 49 5.86 -21.86 -6.70
CA LEU A 49 6.85 -20.97 -6.09
C LEU A 49 8.09 -20.90 -7.00
N TYR A 50 8.51 -19.68 -7.33
CA TYR A 50 9.67 -19.38 -8.18
C TYR A 50 10.79 -18.71 -7.38
N GLY A 51 10.46 -17.71 -6.57
CA GLY A 51 11.37 -17.06 -5.62
C GLY A 51 12.36 -16.03 -6.19
N ASP A 52 12.98 -16.28 -7.34
CA ASP A 52 14.13 -15.47 -7.79
C ASP A 52 13.77 -14.23 -8.66
N MET A 53 12.48 -13.89 -8.81
CA MET A 53 12.06 -12.77 -9.67
C MET A 53 12.02 -11.44 -8.91
N VAL A 54 13.19 -10.88 -8.65
CA VAL A 54 13.38 -9.72 -7.76
C VAL A 54 12.56 -8.48 -8.13
N ASN A 55 12.32 -8.25 -9.43
CA ASN A 55 11.52 -7.13 -9.94
C ASN A 55 10.04 -7.20 -9.60
N THR A 56 9.56 -8.36 -9.14
CA THR A 56 8.17 -8.61 -8.74
C THR A 56 8.04 -8.84 -7.24
N ASP A 57 9.15 -9.17 -6.58
CA ASP A 57 9.29 -9.52 -5.16
C ASP A 57 9.13 -8.28 -4.26
N VAL A 58 7.94 -8.13 -3.69
CA VAL A 58 7.60 -7.09 -2.73
C VAL A 58 7.99 -7.61 -1.34
N VAL A 59 8.67 -6.77 -0.55
CA VAL A 59 9.08 -7.11 0.82
C VAL A 59 8.39 -6.24 1.87
N SER A 60 7.75 -5.17 1.43
CA SER A 60 6.98 -4.30 2.31
C SER A 60 5.86 -3.60 1.58
N VAL A 61 4.73 -3.43 2.29
CA VAL A 61 3.67 -2.55 1.83
C VAL A 61 3.18 -1.64 2.94
N LEU A 62 2.97 -0.37 2.58
CA LEU A 62 2.32 0.62 3.41
C LEU A 62 1.02 1.06 2.76
N VAL A 63 -0.07 1.06 3.51
CA VAL A 63 -1.37 1.58 3.05
C VAL A 63 -1.84 2.63 4.05
N ASP A 64 -2.02 3.85 3.58
CA ASP A 64 -2.47 4.98 4.40
C ASP A 64 -3.79 5.54 3.84
N HIS A 65 -4.80 5.65 4.69
CA HIS A 65 -6.10 6.21 4.33
C HIS A 65 -6.37 7.49 5.14
N ARG A 66 -6.22 8.63 4.47
CA ARG A 66 -6.50 9.96 5.01
C ARG A 66 -7.77 10.54 4.44
N ASN A 67 -8.24 11.63 5.05
CA ASN A 67 -9.43 12.36 4.61
C ASN A 67 -9.50 12.72 3.12
N ARG A 68 -8.37 12.86 2.42
CA ARG A 68 -8.33 13.26 1.01
C ARG A 68 -7.82 12.19 0.06
N GLN A 69 -7.07 11.21 0.56
CA GLN A 69 -6.31 10.33 -0.29
C GLN A 69 -6.13 8.96 0.35
N ILE A 70 -6.10 7.94 -0.50
CA ILE A 70 -5.58 6.62 -0.19
C ILE A 70 -4.25 6.48 -0.90
N LYS A 71 -3.22 6.08 -0.15
CA LYS A 71 -1.88 5.85 -0.68
C LYS A 71 -1.48 4.41 -0.39
N ALA A 72 -0.90 3.74 -1.38
CA ALA A 72 -0.21 2.48 -1.23
C ALA A 72 1.24 2.64 -1.67
N LYS A 73 2.19 2.23 -0.84
CA LYS A 73 3.61 2.20 -1.17
C LYS A 73 4.10 0.76 -1.09
N PHE A 74 4.59 0.26 -2.22
CA PHE A 74 5.24 -1.04 -2.35
C PHE A 74 6.75 -0.82 -2.24
N GLY A 75 7.43 -1.64 -1.44
CA GLY A 75 8.89 -1.71 -1.37
C GLY A 75 9.34 -3.09 -1.83
N PHE A 76 10.31 -3.12 -2.75
CA PHE A 76 10.78 -4.32 -3.43
C PHE A 76 12.18 -4.72 -2.93
N THR A 77 12.52 -5.99 -3.12
CA THR A 77 13.91 -6.47 -2.92
C THR A 77 14.86 -5.73 -3.87
N ASP A 78 14.55 -5.73 -5.17
CA ASP A 78 15.31 -5.02 -6.20
C ASP A 78 14.38 -4.62 -7.35
N LEU A 79 14.14 -3.32 -7.49
CA LEU A 79 13.32 -2.75 -8.56
C LEU A 79 14.25 -2.12 -9.60
N ALA A 80 14.36 -2.77 -10.74
CA ALA A 80 15.26 -2.43 -11.82
C ALA A 80 14.52 -2.01 -13.10
N ARG A 81 15.16 -1.11 -13.85
CA ARG A 81 14.72 -0.70 -15.18
C ARG A 81 15.00 -1.82 -16.19
N THR A 82 13.97 -2.56 -16.57
CA THR A 82 14.08 -3.63 -17.57
C THR A 82 13.19 -3.36 -18.78
N SER A 83 13.34 -4.17 -19.83
CA SER A 83 12.43 -4.20 -20.97
C SER A 83 11.19 -5.07 -20.74
N GLN A 84 11.10 -5.71 -19.57
CA GLN A 84 10.00 -6.61 -19.22
C GLN A 84 8.76 -5.79 -18.92
N ARG A 85 7.58 -6.34 -19.24
CA ARG A 85 6.33 -5.75 -18.77
C ARG A 85 6.24 -5.94 -17.27
N PHE A 86 5.96 -4.87 -16.55
CA PHE A 86 5.71 -4.91 -15.12
C PHE A 86 4.36 -4.26 -14.79
N ILE A 87 3.66 -4.82 -13.81
CA ILE A 87 2.37 -4.35 -13.30
C ILE A 87 2.42 -4.28 -11.78
N ALA A 88 1.97 -3.16 -11.20
CA ALA A 88 1.62 -3.06 -9.79
C ALA A 88 0.15 -2.61 -9.66
N ALA A 89 -0.64 -3.32 -8.86
CA ALA A 89 -2.07 -3.08 -8.74
C ALA A 89 -2.48 -2.88 -7.27
N LEU A 90 -3.16 -1.77 -7.01
CA LEU A 90 -3.92 -1.51 -5.80
C LEU A 90 -5.41 -1.77 -6.09
N SER A 91 -5.92 -2.89 -5.62
CA SER A 91 -7.36 -3.15 -5.57
C SER A 91 -7.96 -2.48 -4.34
N VAL A 92 -9.09 -1.79 -4.49
CA VAL A 92 -9.76 -1.08 -3.39
C VAL A 92 -11.21 -1.55 -3.29
N ARG A 93 -11.63 -1.98 -2.10
CA ARG A 93 -13.02 -2.21 -1.73
C ARG A 93 -13.47 -1.13 -0.75
N THR A 94 -14.52 -0.40 -1.08
CA THR A 94 -15.03 0.74 -0.31
C THR A 94 -16.13 0.34 0.68
N SER A 95 -16.50 1.27 1.56
CA SER A 95 -17.47 1.03 2.63
C SER A 95 -18.90 0.71 2.19
N ASP A 96 -19.23 1.00 0.94
CA ASP A 96 -20.48 0.67 0.24
C ASP A 96 -20.37 -0.59 -0.63
N SER A 97 -19.29 -1.36 -0.48
CA SER A 97 -18.99 -2.60 -1.21
C SER A 97 -18.64 -2.44 -2.70
N ARG A 98 -18.41 -1.23 -3.19
CA ARG A 98 -17.83 -1.06 -4.54
C ARG A 98 -16.37 -1.47 -4.57
N ARG A 99 -15.90 -1.81 -5.77
CA ARG A 99 -14.57 -2.37 -6.01
C ARG A 99 -13.94 -1.69 -7.22
N TYR A 100 -12.70 -1.29 -7.03
CA TYR A 100 -11.91 -0.55 -8.00
C TYR A 100 -10.49 -1.10 -8.06
N ARG A 101 -9.74 -0.71 -9.09
CA ARG A 101 -8.31 -0.98 -9.21
C ARG A 101 -7.59 0.27 -9.69
N VAL A 102 -6.45 0.56 -9.08
CA VAL A 102 -5.43 1.43 -9.67
C VAL A 102 -4.30 0.53 -10.13
N VAL A 103 -3.97 0.58 -11.42
CA VAL A 103 -2.96 -0.29 -12.03
C VAL A 103 -1.89 0.58 -12.63
N VAL A 104 -0.63 0.38 -12.22
CA VAL A 104 0.53 0.93 -12.91
C VAL A 104 1.10 -0.15 -13.82
N ASN A 105 1.24 0.19 -15.09
CA ASN A 105 1.86 -0.63 -16.11
C ASN A 105 3.14 0.04 -16.58
N ALA A 106 4.27 -0.63 -16.40
CA ALA A 106 5.55 -0.22 -16.95
C ALA A 106 5.91 -1.18 -18.09
N LEU A 107 5.60 -0.75 -19.31
CA LEU A 107 6.02 -1.37 -20.56
C LEU A 107 6.63 -0.27 -21.41
N SER A 108 7.89 -0.45 -21.85
CA SER A 108 8.69 0.49 -22.67
C SER A 108 8.94 1.91 -22.11
N SER A 109 8.17 2.36 -21.12
CA SER A 109 8.41 3.59 -20.34
C SER A 109 8.70 3.24 -18.88
N TRP A 110 9.91 3.58 -18.42
CA TRP A 110 10.30 3.37 -17.01
C TRP A 110 9.52 4.24 -16.02
N ARG A 111 8.80 5.26 -16.49
CA ARG A 111 7.92 6.03 -15.62
C ARG A 111 6.61 5.32 -15.30
N GLY A 112 6.27 4.30 -16.10
CA GLY A 112 4.97 3.62 -16.06
C GLY A 112 3.80 4.55 -16.40
N GLU A 113 2.64 3.95 -16.59
CA GLU A 113 1.36 4.63 -16.79
C GLU A 113 0.35 4.05 -15.80
N ALA A 114 -0.38 4.93 -15.11
CA ALA A 114 -1.43 4.54 -14.19
C ALA A 114 -2.80 4.61 -14.86
N ALA A 115 -3.62 3.58 -14.65
CA ALA A 115 -5.03 3.56 -14.99
C ALA A 115 -5.86 3.36 -13.71
N PHE A 116 -7.07 3.94 -13.68
CA PHE A 116 -8.06 3.68 -12.64
C PHE A 116 -9.27 3.02 -13.27
N GLU A 117 -9.71 1.93 -12.67
CA GLU A 117 -10.67 1.02 -13.28
C GLU A 117 -11.72 0.56 -12.27
N THR A 118 -12.91 0.24 -12.77
CA THR A 118 -13.84 -0.62 -12.04
C THR A 118 -13.30 -2.05 -11.93
N TRP A 119 -13.88 -2.86 -11.05
CA TRP A 119 -13.50 -4.27 -10.91
C TRP A 119 -13.62 -5.11 -12.20
N ASN A 120 -14.50 -4.73 -13.13
CA ASN A 120 -14.66 -5.39 -14.43
C ASN A 120 -13.78 -4.80 -15.55
N GLY A 121 -12.80 -3.95 -15.21
CA GLY A 121 -11.82 -3.43 -16.16
C GLY A 121 -12.32 -2.27 -17.02
N LYS A 122 -13.40 -1.60 -16.61
CA LYS A 122 -13.82 -0.36 -17.27
C LYS A 122 -13.01 0.78 -16.67
N GLU A 123 -12.25 1.48 -17.52
CA GLU A 123 -11.52 2.67 -17.11
C GLU A 123 -12.47 3.76 -16.60
N ILE A 124 -12.04 4.45 -15.55
CA ILE A 124 -12.74 5.54 -14.89
C ILE A 124 -11.83 6.76 -14.96
N GLU A 125 -12.37 7.86 -15.47
CA GLU A 125 -11.67 9.14 -15.42
C GLU A 125 -11.56 9.62 -13.97
N CYS A 126 -10.33 9.81 -13.51
CA CYS A 126 -10.01 10.45 -12.24
C CYS A 126 -8.73 11.27 -12.42
N ALA A 127 -8.85 12.60 -12.38
CA ALA A 127 -7.72 13.51 -12.64
C ALA A 127 -6.65 13.49 -11.53
N SER A 128 -6.94 12.86 -10.38
CA SER A 128 -6.08 12.84 -9.20
C SER A 128 -5.52 11.45 -8.88
N ILE A 129 -5.36 10.62 -9.90
CA ILE A 129 -4.51 9.44 -9.81
C ILE A 129 -3.06 9.91 -9.88
N HIS A 130 -2.26 9.44 -8.92
CA HIS A 130 -0.83 9.69 -8.90
C HIS A 130 -0.09 8.37 -8.79
N HIS A 131 1.00 8.25 -9.53
CA HIS A 131 1.97 7.19 -9.34
C HIS A 131 3.40 7.72 -9.40
N ALA A 132 4.29 7.01 -8.70
CA ALA A 132 5.72 7.24 -8.78
C ALA A 132 6.45 5.89 -8.72
N ILE A 133 7.46 5.74 -9.57
CA ILE A 133 8.39 4.60 -9.54
C ILE A 133 9.77 5.18 -9.21
N ASP A 134 10.30 4.78 -8.05
CA ASP A 134 11.64 5.14 -7.59
C ASP A 134 12.51 3.88 -7.58
N TYR A 135 13.31 3.74 -8.62
CA TYR A 135 14.24 2.61 -8.81
C TYR A 135 15.43 2.67 -7.86
N ASP A 136 15.83 3.85 -7.38
CA ASP A 136 16.97 3.97 -6.46
C ASP A 136 16.54 3.59 -5.03
N ALA A 137 15.28 3.91 -4.67
CA ALA A 137 14.69 3.54 -3.39
C ALA A 137 13.97 2.18 -3.40
N ASN A 138 13.93 1.47 -4.53
CA ASN A 138 13.17 0.23 -4.74
C ASN A 138 11.70 0.33 -4.36
N THR A 139 11.01 1.41 -4.78
CA THR A 139 9.61 1.63 -4.38
C THR A 139 8.70 2.05 -5.51
N ILE A 140 7.43 1.66 -5.37
CA ILE A 140 6.33 2.18 -6.18
C ILE A 140 5.29 2.77 -5.24
N GLU A 141 4.89 4.01 -5.52
CA GLU A 141 3.78 4.66 -4.82
C GLU A 141 2.58 4.78 -5.77
N LEU A 142 1.42 4.37 -5.29
CA LEU A 142 0.12 4.61 -5.91
C LEU A 142 -0.72 5.46 -4.97
N ALA A 143 -1.34 6.51 -5.49
CA ALA A 143 -2.22 7.35 -4.72
C ALA A 143 -3.46 7.75 -5.51
N LEU A 144 -4.59 7.78 -4.80
CA LEU A 144 -5.89 8.09 -5.36
C LEU A 144 -6.67 8.97 -4.38
N ASP A 145 -7.19 10.10 -4.85
CA ASP A 145 -8.02 10.92 -3.99
C ASP A 145 -9.34 10.21 -3.65
N THR A 146 -9.78 10.38 -2.41
CA THR A 146 -11.00 9.74 -1.91
C THR A 146 -12.25 10.20 -2.66
N ASP A 147 -12.21 11.34 -3.35
CA ASP A 147 -13.33 11.86 -4.14
C ASP A 147 -13.63 10.96 -5.35
N CYS A 148 -12.60 10.32 -5.93
CA CYS A 148 -12.78 9.33 -7.00
C CYS A 148 -13.39 8.01 -6.51
N LEU A 149 -13.46 7.83 -5.19
CA LEU A 149 -14.07 6.67 -4.52
C LEU A 149 -15.35 7.04 -3.76
N GLU A 150 -15.87 8.26 -3.96
CA GLU A 150 -17.02 8.82 -3.24
C GLU A 150 -16.85 8.81 -1.71
N LYS A 151 -15.65 9.17 -1.24
CA LYS A 151 -15.32 9.48 0.15
C LYS A 151 -15.65 8.34 1.13
N PRO A 152 -15.11 7.12 0.91
CA PRO A 152 -15.40 5.97 1.73
C PRO A 152 -14.95 6.19 3.18
N ARG A 153 -15.70 5.64 4.16
CA ARG A 153 -15.32 5.74 5.59
C ARG A 153 -14.19 4.78 5.96
N TRP A 154 -14.10 3.69 5.21
CA TRP A 154 -13.06 2.69 5.32
C TRP A 154 -12.85 2.07 3.94
N VAL A 155 -11.65 1.55 3.73
CA VAL A 155 -11.34 0.69 2.59
C VAL A 155 -10.76 -0.64 3.05
N GLN A 156 -10.90 -1.66 2.23
CA GLN A 156 -10.02 -2.83 2.25
C GLN A 156 -9.26 -2.82 0.95
N VAL A 157 -8.04 -3.34 0.96
CA VAL A 157 -7.18 -3.34 -0.21
C VAL A 157 -6.71 -4.74 -0.56
N GLY A 158 -6.46 -4.97 -1.84
CA GLY A 158 -5.70 -6.11 -2.35
C GLY A 158 -4.49 -5.55 -3.10
N LEU A 159 -3.33 -6.18 -2.97
CA LEU A 159 -2.06 -5.64 -3.46
C LEU A 159 -1.38 -6.74 -4.26
N VAL A 160 -1.14 -6.50 -5.54
CA VAL A 160 -0.54 -7.51 -6.42
C VAL A 160 0.47 -6.85 -7.34
N THR A 161 1.60 -7.51 -7.52
CA THR A 161 2.59 -7.18 -8.55
C THR A 161 2.68 -8.34 -9.54
N ALA A 162 2.99 -8.03 -10.79
CA ALA A 162 3.24 -9.05 -11.79
C ALA A 162 4.28 -8.60 -12.81
N SER A 163 5.07 -9.54 -13.32
CA SER A 163 5.98 -9.33 -14.44
C SER A 163 5.69 -10.34 -15.55
N THR A 164 5.85 -9.91 -16.80
CA THR A 164 5.74 -10.76 -17.98
C THR A 164 6.94 -10.56 -18.90
N PRO A 165 8.09 -11.20 -18.61
CA PRO A 165 9.34 -10.95 -19.32
C PRO A 165 9.34 -11.25 -20.82
N ASP A 166 8.62 -12.31 -21.22
CA ASP A 166 8.58 -12.86 -22.57
C ASP A 166 7.18 -12.72 -23.23
N GLY A 167 6.26 -12.02 -22.57
CA GLY A 167 4.87 -11.85 -23.00
C GLY A 167 3.93 -13.03 -22.70
N ASN A 168 4.45 -14.17 -22.22
CA ASN A 168 3.66 -15.39 -21.98
C ASN A 168 3.74 -15.88 -20.52
N THR A 169 4.90 -15.73 -19.90
CA THR A 169 5.22 -16.22 -18.57
C THR A 169 4.90 -15.13 -17.56
N VAL A 170 3.94 -15.39 -16.67
CA VAL A 170 3.50 -14.41 -15.67
C VAL A 170 4.06 -14.79 -14.31
N TYR A 171 4.92 -13.93 -13.76
CA TYR A 171 5.37 -13.98 -12.38
C TYR A 171 4.49 -13.07 -11.56
N VAL A 172 4.04 -13.51 -10.40
CA VAL A 172 3.06 -12.79 -9.57
C VAL A 172 3.50 -12.87 -8.12
N ASP A 173 3.31 -11.77 -7.42
CA ASP A 173 3.45 -11.70 -5.98
C ASP A 173 2.19 -11.05 -5.37
N ASP A 174 1.67 -11.67 -4.32
CA ASP A 174 0.57 -11.18 -3.50
C ASP A 174 1.17 -10.52 -2.27
N ALA A 175 1.44 -9.22 -2.41
CA ALA A 175 2.18 -8.38 -1.49
C ALA A 175 1.59 -8.22 -0.07
N GLN A 176 0.61 -9.06 0.29
CA GLN A 176 -0.04 -9.14 1.58
C GLN A 176 0.28 -10.41 2.35
N ARG A 177 0.71 -11.49 1.67
CA ARG A 177 0.90 -12.80 2.28
C ARG A 177 1.95 -13.64 1.53
N PRO A 178 2.73 -14.44 2.28
CA PRO A 178 3.71 -15.35 1.69
C PRO A 178 3.09 -16.62 1.09
N ASP A 179 1.76 -16.79 1.14
CA ASP A 179 1.06 -17.96 0.58
C ASP A 179 0.57 -17.71 -0.85
N PHE A 180 0.19 -18.78 -1.56
CA PHE A 180 -0.24 -18.78 -2.96
C PHE A 180 -1.02 -17.52 -3.38
N PRO A 181 -0.72 -16.91 -4.55
CA PRO A 181 -1.27 -15.61 -4.92
C PRO A 181 -2.79 -15.68 -5.05
N ARG A 182 -3.51 -14.86 -4.28
CA ARG A 182 -4.97 -14.80 -4.33
C ARG A 182 -5.42 -13.41 -4.73
N TRP A 183 -5.84 -13.30 -5.99
CA TRP A 183 -6.40 -12.08 -6.61
C TRP A 183 -7.60 -11.42 -5.91
N ASN A 184 -8.15 -12.04 -4.86
CA ASN A 184 -9.36 -11.61 -4.14
C ASN A 184 -9.19 -11.59 -2.61
N VAL A 185 -7.95 -11.61 -2.10
CA VAL A 185 -7.71 -11.40 -0.68
C VAL A 185 -7.79 -9.91 -0.38
N TRP A 186 -8.56 -9.60 0.67
CA TRP A 186 -8.77 -8.24 1.13
C TRP A 186 -8.10 -8.09 2.48
N SER A 187 -7.40 -6.97 2.65
CA SER A 187 -6.87 -6.53 3.93
C SER A 187 -7.96 -6.36 5.00
N SER A 188 -7.52 -6.17 6.26
CA SER A 188 -8.39 -5.56 7.27
C SER A 188 -8.82 -4.16 6.85
N LYS A 189 -9.95 -3.69 7.38
CA LYS A 189 -10.43 -2.32 7.10
C LYS A 189 -9.39 -1.28 7.54
N VAL A 190 -9.04 -0.39 6.63
CA VAL A 190 -8.23 0.82 6.84
C VAL A 190 -9.20 2.00 6.90
N ARG A 191 -9.40 2.54 8.10
CA ARG A 191 -10.34 3.63 8.35
C ARG A 191 -9.74 4.97 7.98
N ARG A 192 -10.60 5.85 7.47
CA ARG A 192 -10.23 7.23 7.19
C ARG A 192 -9.94 7.94 8.50
N GLY A 193 -8.77 8.58 8.60
CA GLY A 193 -8.52 9.62 9.61
C GLY A 193 -8.88 10.98 9.09
#